data_AF-A0AAJ1QZY8-F1
#
_entry.id   AF-A0AAJ1QZY8-F1
#
_cell.length_a   1.000
_cell.length_b   1.000
_cell.length_c   1.000
_cell.angle_alpha   90.00
_cell.angle_beta   90.00
_cell.angle_gamma   90.00
#
_symmetry.space_group_name_H-M   'P 1'
#
loop_
_entity.id
_entity.type
_entity.pdbx_description
1 polymer ?
#
loop_
_entity_poly.entity_id
_entity_poly.type
_entity_poly.pdbx_seq_one_letter_code
_entity_poly.pdbx_strand_id
1 'polypeptide(L)' 'MAITKQQLEDGLYAIRNQYSDDKDIDIDTARRNIAKQEAQLISDFVIGRETTVTITGTSASGGAVTGTGTGIIKS' A
#
# COMPACT_ATOMS: atom_id res chain seq x y z
N MET A 1 2.47 -0.51 11.70
CA MET A 1 1.68 0.71 11.39
C MET A 1 1.99 1.05 9.96
N ALA A 2 0.97 1.33 9.13
CA ALA A 2 1.20 1.73 7.76
C ALA A 2 2.14 2.94 7.70
N ILE A 3 3.04 2.99 6.70
CA ILE A 3 3.89 4.16 6.53
C ILE A 3 3.04 5.39 6.18
N THR A 4 3.52 6.56 6.57
CA THR A 4 2.86 7.83 6.25
C THR A 4 3.04 8.19 4.77
N LYS A 5 2.26 9.16 4.29
CA LYS A 5 2.41 9.67 2.91
C LYS A 5 3.80 10.25 2.67
N GLN A 6 4.35 11.00 3.63
CA GLN A 6 5.70 11.56 3.53
C GLN A 6 6.75 10.46 3.38
N GLN A 7 6.65 9.41 4.20
CA GLN A 7 7.58 8.27 4.14
C GLN A 7 7.47 7.50 2.82
N LEU A 8 6.27 7.40 2.24
CA LEU A 8 6.09 6.82 0.90
C LEU A 8 6.76 7.71 -0.17
N GLU A 9 6.56 9.02 -0.13
CA GLU A 9 7.15 9.97 -1.07
C GLU A 9 8.69 9.94 -1.01
N ASP A 10 9.25 10.01 0.20
CA ASP A 10 10.70 9.96 0.42
C ASP A 10 11.30 8.63 -0.07
N GLY A 11 10.62 7.51 0.21
CA GLY A 11 11.07 6.18 -0.23
C GLY A 11 11.00 6.00 -1.75
N LEU A 12 9.94 6.47 -2.41
CA LEU A 12 9.83 6.43 -3.87
C LEU A 12 10.92 7.27 -4.53
N TYR A 13 11.23 8.44 -3.97
CA TYR A 13 12.33 9.29 -4.45
C TYR A 13 13.68 8.59 -4.31
N ALA A 14 13.95 7.94 -3.17
CA ALA A 14 15.18 7.18 -2.96
C ALA A 14 15.34 6.01 -3.95
N ILE A 15 14.27 5.21 -4.15
CA ILE A 15 14.28 4.06 -5.09
C ILE A 15 14.62 4.53 -6.52
N ARG A 16 14.03 5.65 -6.95
CA ARG A 16 14.23 6.18 -8.31
C ARG A 16 15.63 6.73 -8.54
N ASN A 17 16.29 7.19 -7.49
CA ASN A 17 17.65 7.71 -7.56
C ASN A 17 18.73 6.65 -7.30
N GLN A 18 18.37 5.43 -6.86
CA GLN A 18 19.34 4.44 -6.40
C GLN A 18 20.36 4.01 -7.46
N TYR A 19 20.01 4.14 -8.74
CA TYR A 19 20.84 3.72 -9.88
C TYR A 19 21.28 4.90 -10.76
N SER A 20 21.06 6.15 -10.34
CA SER A 20 21.30 7.34 -11.17
C SER A 20 22.75 7.51 -11.60
N ASP A 21 23.71 7.02 -10.80
CA ASP A 21 25.14 7.18 -11.03
C ASP A 21 25.83 5.88 -11.50
N ASP A 22 25.08 4.79 -11.68
CA ASP A 22 25.63 3.50 -12.11
C ASP A 22 25.62 3.39 -13.64
N LYS A 23 26.81 3.46 -14.24
CA LYS A 23 27.01 3.44 -15.69
C LYS A 23 27.06 2.03 -16.28
N ASP A 24 27.28 1.02 -15.44
CA ASP A 24 27.47 -0.37 -15.86
C ASP A 24 26.25 -1.25 -15.55
N ILE A 25 25.18 -0.64 -15.02
CA ILE A 25 24.00 -1.38 -14.63
C ILE A 25 23.20 -1.87 -15.84
N ASP A 26 22.79 -3.14 -15.77
CA ASP A 26 21.76 -3.66 -16.67
C ASP A 26 20.42 -2.98 -16.40
N ILE A 27 19.96 -2.20 -17.38
CA ILE A 27 18.74 -1.40 -17.29
C ILE A 27 17.51 -2.27 -17.04
N ASP A 28 17.45 -3.48 -17.62
CA ASP A 28 16.29 -4.36 -17.45
C ASP A 28 16.22 -4.92 -16.03
N THR A 29 17.35 -5.34 -15.47
CA THR A 29 17.44 -5.74 -14.06
C THR A 29 17.16 -4.58 -13.12
N ALA A 30 17.71 -3.39 -13.39
CA ALA A 30 17.47 -2.19 -12.58
C ALA A 30 15.98 -1.83 -12.52
N ARG A 31 15.29 -1.81 -13.67
CA ARG A 31 13.85 -1.53 -13.75
C ARG A 31 13.02 -2.58 -13.02
N ARG A 32 13.38 -3.86 -13.17
CA ARG A 32 12.69 -4.95 -12.47
C ARG A 32 12.85 -4.81 -10.94
N ASN A 33 14.02 -4.41 -10.48
CA ASN A 33 14.28 -4.20 -9.05
C ASN A 33 13.57 -2.97 -8.51
N ILE A 34 13.56 -1.85 -9.25
CA ILE A 34 12.76 -0.66 -8.91
C ILE A 34 11.28 -1.06 -8.75
N ALA A 35 10.70 -1.75 -9.74
CA ALA A 35 9.29 -2.12 -9.70
C ALA A 35 8.94 -3.01 -8.49
N LYS A 36 9.83 -3.94 -8.11
CA LYS A 36 9.65 -4.77 -6.92
C LYS A 36 9.67 -3.93 -5.64
N GLN A 37 10.62 -3.01 -5.53
CA GLN A 37 10.74 -2.14 -4.36
C GLN A 37 9.56 -1.16 -4.24
N GLU A 38 9.13 -0.56 -5.34
CA GLU A 38 7.94 0.29 -5.37
C GLU A 38 6.68 -0.49 -4.96
N ALA A 39 6.49 -1.70 -5.47
CA ALA A 39 5.35 -2.55 -5.11
C ALA A 39 5.33 -2.88 -3.60
N GLN A 40 6.48 -3.21 -3.02
CA GLN A 40 6.60 -3.45 -1.59
C GLN A 40 6.28 -2.20 -0.78
N LEU A 41 6.85 -1.05 -1.15
CA LEU A 41 6.66 0.21 -0.41
C LEU A 41 5.20 0.69 -0.46
N ILE A 42 4.53 0.52 -1.61
CA ILE A 42 3.08 0.79 -1.75
C ILE A 42 2.28 -0.18 -0.88
N SER A 43 2.66 -1.47 -0.84
CA SER A 43 2.04 -2.46 0.02
C SER A 43 2.14 -2.06 1.50
N ASP A 44 3.31 -1.60 1.95
CA ASP A 44 3.54 -1.15 3.34
C ASP A 44 2.80 0.16 3.68
N PHE A 45 2.50 0.99 2.67
CA PHE A 45 1.65 2.17 2.83
C PHE A 45 0.17 1.83 2.97
N VAL A 46 -0.29 0.75 2.33
CA VAL A 46 -1.70 0.35 2.27
C VAL A 46 -2.06 -0.61 3.40
N ILE A 47 -1.24 -1.63 3.65
CA ILE A 47 -1.48 -2.64 4.68
C ILE A 47 -1.42 -1.98 6.05
N GLY A 48 -2.42 -2.25 6.88
CA GLY A 48 -2.51 -1.66 8.21
C GLY A 48 -3.12 -0.26 8.23
N ARG A 49 -3.58 0.30 7.10
CA ARG A 49 -4.43 1.49 7.10
C ARG A 49 -5.84 1.13 7.56
N GLU A 50 -6.39 2.02 8.36
CA GLU A 50 -7.80 2.00 8.73
C GLU A 50 -8.65 2.55 7.57
N THR A 51 -9.76 1.87 7.29
CA THR A 51 -10.76 2.28 6.31
C THR A 51 -12.14 2.21 6.92
N THR A 52 -13.06 3.06 6.48
CA THR A 52 -14.46 2.94 6.84
C THR A 52 -15.08 1.81 6.04
N VAL A 53 -15.66 0.83 6.74
CA VAL A 53 -16.34 -0.31 6.15
C VAL A 53 -17.83 -0.18 6.42
N THR A 54 -18.63 -0.23 5.36
CA THR A 54 -20.08 -0.38 5.47
C THR A 54 -20.42 -1.86 5.56
N ILE A 55 -20.95 -2.27 6.71
CA ILE A 55 -21.38 -3.64 6.96
C ILE A 55 -22.88 -3.68 6.69
N THR A 56 -23.29 -4.48 5.70
CA THR A 56 -24.68 -4.82 5.47
C THR A 56 -24.95 -6.22 6.00
N GLY A 57 -26.08 -6.40 6.67
CA GLY A 57 -26.48 -7.67 7.22
C GLY A 57 -27.99 -7.77 7.38
N THR A 58 -28.45 -8.91 7.87
CA THR A 58 -29.85 -9.11 8.24
C THR A 58 -29.91 -9.27 9.75
N SER A 59 -30.78 -8.53 10.43
CA SER A 59 -31.00 -8.66 11.86
C SER A 59 -31.52 -10.06 12.19
N ALA A 60 -31.39 -10.47 13.46
CA ALA A 60 -31.99 -11.72 13.94
C ALA A 60 -33.52 -11.77 13.73
N SER A 61 -34.18 -10.61 13.54
CA SER A 61 -35.60 -10.48 13.23
C SER A 61 -35.93 -10.43 11.73
N GLY A 62 -34.95 -10.58 10.84
CA GLY A 62 -35.16 -10.67 9.38
C GLY A 62 -35.15 -9.33 8.62
N GLY A 63 -34.90 -8.20 9.30
CA GLY A 63 -34.80 -6.88 8.65
C GLY A 63 -33.38 -6.60 8.16
N ALA A 64 -33.24 -5.91 7.02
CA ALA A 64 -31.93 -5.45 6.57
C ALA A 64 -31.36 -4.40 7.54
N VAL A 65 -30.10 -4.55 7.92
CA VAL A 65 -29.35 -3.62 8.76
C VAL A 65 -28.10 -3.15 8.03
N THR A 66 -27.80 -1.85 8.16
CA THR A 66 -26.57 -1.25 7.65
C THR A 66 -25.86 -0.56 8.80
N GLY A 67 -24.59 -0.89 9.02
CA GLY A 67 -23.72 -0.27 10.02
C GLY A 67 -22.43 0.24 9.39
N THR A 68 -21.81 1.23 10.02
CA THR A 68 -20.47 1.71 9.66
C THR A 68 -19.49 1.29 10.74
N GLY A 69 -18.37 0.70 10.35
CA GLY A 69 -17.27 0.34 11.25
C GLY A 69 -15.92 0.73 10.67
N THR A 70 -14.87 0.57 11.46
CA THR A 70 -13.49 0.71 11.00
C THR A 70 -12.92 -0.68 10.70
N GLY A 71 -12.44 -0.88 9.47
CA GLY A 71 -11.71 -2.07 9.05
C GLY A 71 -10.23 -1.77 8.88
N ILE A 72 -9.39 -2.79 8.96
CA ILE A 72 -7.95 -2.72 8.68
C ILE A 72 -7.68 -3.50 7.40
N ILE A 73 -6.92 -2.92 6.46
CA ILE A 73 -6.47 -3.61 5.26
C ILE A 73 -5.42 -4.66 5.65
N LYS A 74 -5.70 -5.94 5.34
CA LYS A 74 -4.82 -7.08 5.63
C LYS A 74 -4.13 -7.57 4.36
N SER A 75 -2.93 -8.12 4.51
CA SER A 75 -2.15 -8.82 3.47
C SER A 75 -2.75 -10.16 3.10
#